data_AF-A0A7C3PLU2-F1
#
_entry.id   AF-A0A7C3PLU2-F1
#
_cell.length_a   1.000
_cell.length_b   1.000
_cell.length_c   1.000
_cell.angle_alpha   90.00
_cell.angle_beta   90.00
_cell.angle_gamma   90.00
#
_symmetry.space_group_name_H-M   'P 1'
#
loop_
_entity.id
_entity.type
_entity.pdbx_description
1 polymer ?
#
loop_
_entity_poly.entity_id
_entity_poly.type
_entity_poly.pdbx_seq_one_letter_code
_entity_poly.pdbx_strand_id
1 'polypeptide(L)'
;MREIFTKSSYFIRTFDTNDVSLPATILDIQGDKMAENQTKPKTQTKLKLVIDIIIFLVFLITMDPHSSGITIHEWLATSAIAALVVHLLLSWDWIVQITRRFVGRVNGLSRINYILDWLLFIDGTVIMLSGFMISESLLPFLGISLPRNFVWRPLHDLSANLFLLLLGLHTALHWGWIVDAFKRYVFQPIAKLFWADREKDLTA
;
A
#
# COMPACT_ATOMS: atom_id res chain seq x y z
N MET A 1 27.02 -15.41 -0.03
CA MET A 1 26.54 -16.21 -1.18
C MET A 1 26.24 -15.24 -2.33
N ARG A 2 27.33 -14.76 -2.95
CA ARG A 2 27.34 -13.89 -4.14
C ARG A 2 27.44 -14.80 -5.37
N GLU A 3 27.05 -14.28 -6.52
CA GLU A 3 27.20 -14.86 -7.87
C GLU A 3 26.18 -15.93 -8.28
N ILE A 4 25.08 -15.49 -8.89
CA ILE A 4 24.49 -16.18 -10.05
C ILE A 4 23.92 -15.10 -10.98
N PHE A 5 24.43 -15.04 -12.21
CA PHE A 5 23.80 -14.63 -13.49
C PHE A 5 24.75 -13.86 -14.40
N THR A 6 25.68 -14.65 -14.94
CA THR A 6 26.46 -14.40 -16.15
C THR A 6 25.57 -14.62 -17.39
N LYS A 7 25.72 -13.71 -18.37
CA LYS A 7 25.52 -13.87 -19.82
C LYS A 7 24.20 -14.48 -20.37
N SER A 8 23.49 -13.66 -21.13
CA SER A 8 22.90 -14.10 -22.40
C SER A 8 23.19 -13.05 -23.46
N SER A 9 23.91 -13.48 -24.50
CA SER A 9 24.41 -12.67 -25.61
C SER A 9 23.50 -12.90 -26.81
N TYR A 10 22.80 -11.88 -27.33
CA TYR A 10 22.30 -11.92 -28.71
C TYR A 10 22.31 -10.52 -29.33
N PHE A 11 23.25 -10.34 -30.26
CA PHE A 11 23.06 -9.71 -31.57
C PHE A 11 22.56 -8.26 -31.60
N ILE A 12 23.49 -7.29 -31.60
CA ILE A 12 23.21 -5.95 -32.14
C ILE A 12 24.11 -5.72 -33.35
N ARG A 13 23.45 -5.68 -34.51
CA ARG A 13 23.96 -5.15 -35.79
C ARG A 13 24.59 -3.78 -35.55
N THR A 14 25.81 -3.61 -36.04
CA THR A 14 26.38 -2.31 -36.38
C THR A 14 25.52 -1.66 -37.45
N PHE A 15 24.69 -0.69 -37.08
CA PHE A 15 24.14 0.29 -38.02
C PHE A 15 25.02 1.54 -37.94
N ASP A 16 25.73 1.76 -39.05
CA ASP A 16 26.46 2.97 -39.38
C ASP A 16 25.46 4.13 -39.49
N THR A 17 25.70 5.22 -38.76
CA THR A 17 24.79 6.38 -38.65
C THR A 17 25.24 7.56 -39.50
N ASN A 18 25.83 7.29 -40.67
CA ASN A 18 26.08 8.32 -41.66
C ASN A 18 24.94 8.27 -42.70
N ASP A 19 24.24 9.39 -42.85
CA ASP A 19 23.08 9.65 -43.73
C ASP A 19 21.67 9.33 -43.21
N VAL A 20 21.21 10.07 -42.19
CA VAL A 20 19.84 10.62 -42.20
C VAL A 20 19.82 11.94 -41.41
N SER A 21 19.72 13.07 -42.09
CA SER A 21 19.36 14.35 -41.46
C SER A 21 17.88 14.30 -41.04
N LEU A 22 17.60 13.77 -39.84
CA LEU A 22 16.27 13.80 -39.25
C LEU A 22 15.92 15.23 -38.79
N PRO A 23 14.69 15.72 -39.04
CA PRO A 23 14.27 17.03 -38.56
C PRO A 23 14.32 17.06 -37.02
N ALA A 24 14.90 18.13 -36.47
CA ALA A 24 15.13 18.33 -35.03
C ALA A 24 13.86 18.13 -34.15
N THR A 25 12.67 18.22 -34.74
CA THR A 25 11.37 17.98 -34.11
C THR A 25 11.15 16.54 -33.62
N ILE A 26 11.79 15.53 -34.22
CA ILE A 26 11.59 14.11 -33.83
C ILE A 26 12.42 13.74 -32.58
N LEU A 27 13.56 14.41 -32.37
CA LEU A 27 14.43 14.17 -31.21
C LEU A 27 13.86 14.75 -29.90
N ASP A 28 13.10 15.84 -29.99
CA ASP A 28 12.48 16.49 -28.83
C ASP A 28 11.30 15.68 -28.27
N ILE A 29 10.45 15.15 -29.16
CA ILE A 29 9.28 14.34 -28.78
C ILE A 29 9.69 12.99 -28.15
N GLN A 30 10.83 12.42 -28.56
CA GLN A 30 11.33 11.17 -27.98
C GLN A 30 12.03 11.40 -26.63
N GLY A 31 12.69 12.56 -26.43
CA GLY A 31 13.30 12.94 -25.16
C GLY A 31 12.27 13.19 -24.06
N ASP A 32 11.16 13.83 -24.39
CA ASP A 32 10.07 14.15 -23.45
C ASP A 32 9.36 12.89 -22.94
N LYS A 33 9.04 11.94 -23.84
CA LYS A 33 8.39 10.67 -23.48
C LYS A 33 9.29 9.67 -22.74
N MET A 34 10.62 9.81 -22.86
CA MET A 34 11.58 9.03 -22.08
C MET A 34 11.76 9.59 -20.67
N ALA A 35 11.55 10.89 -20.47
CA ALA A 35 11.61 11.55 -19.16
C ALA A 35 10.35 11.30 -18.32
N GLU A 36 9.18 11.20 -18.96
CA GLU A 36 7.88 11.04 -18.27
C GLU A 36 7.71 9.66 -17.59
N ASN A 37 8.41 8.63 -18.05
CA ASN A 37 8.13 7.24 -17.64
C ASN A 37 9.11 6.62 -16.63
N GLN A 38 9.98 7.40 -15.96
CA GLN A 38 11.08 6.79 -15.18
C GLN A 38 11.28 7.24 -13.72
N THR A 39 10.47 8.11 -13.11
CA THR A 39 10.67 8.39 -11.67
C THR A 39 9.37 8.67 -10.92
N LYS A 40 8.72 7.63 -10.37
CA LYS A 40 7.91 7.87 -9.16
C LYS A 40 8.88 8.36 -8.07
N PRO A 41 8.74 9.60 -7.56
CA PRO A 41 9.73 10.17 -6.67
C PRO A 41 9.78 9.35 -5.38
N LYS A 42 10.98 9.15 -4.82
CA LYS A 42 11.25 8.46 -3.52
C LYS A 42 10.31 8.91 -2.39
N THR A 43 9.80 10.15 -2.48
CA THR A 43 8.81 10.76 -1.59
C THR A 43 7.45 10.06 -1.61
N GLN A 44 6.98 9.58 -2.76
CA GLN A 44 5.68 8.88 -2.86
C GLN A 44 5.69 7.53 -2.14
N THR A 45 6.77 6.75 -2.23
CA THR A 45 6.87 5.47 -1.51
C THR A 45 6.88 5.68 0.00
N LYS A 46 7.58 6.72 0.48
CA LYS A 46 7.55 7.11 1.90
C LYS A 46 6.15 7.53 2.34
N LEU A 47 5.47 8.35 1.53
CA LEU A 47 4.10 8.79 1.83
C LEU A 47 3.14 7.60 1.93
N LYS A 48 3.20 6.66 0.98
CA LYS A 48 2.40 5.42 1.02
C LYS A 48 2.65 4.63 2.30
N LEU A 49 3.92 4.40 2.66
CA LEU A 49 4.26 3.69 3.89
C LEU A 49 3.71 4.40 5.14
N VAL A 50 3.80 5.73 5.21
CA VAL A 50 3.26 6.51 6.34
C VAL A 50 1.73 6.39 6.39
N ILE A 51 1.06 6.50 5.26
CA ILE A 51 -0.39 6.30 5.17
C ILE A 51 -0.75 4.89 5.65
N ASP A 52 -0.02 3.86 5.24
CA ASP A 52 -0.27 2.47 5.64
C ASP A 52 -0.11 2.28 7.16
N ILE A 53 0.91 2.89 7.76
CA ILE A 53 1.11 2.87 9.21
C ILE A 53 -0.04 3.58 9.93
N ILE A 54 -0.47 4.75 9.43
CA ILE A 54 -1.59 5.49 10.02
C ILE A 54 -2.88 4.68 9.94
N ILE A 55 -3.18 4.10 8.76
CA ILE A 55 -4.36 3.24 8.56
C ILE A 55 -4.31 2.05 9.53
N PHE A 56 -3.16 1.41 9.67
CA PHE A 56 -2.99 0.28 10.58
C PHE A 56 -3.22 0.67 12.05
N LEU A 57 -2.68 1.80 12.50
CA LEU A 57 -2.90 2.29 13.87
C LEU A 57 -4.36 2.66 14.13
N VAL A 58 -5.01 3.37 13.20
CA VAL A 58 -6.43 3.71 13.29
C VAL A 58 -7.27 2.44 13.34
N PHE A 59 -6.95 1.44 12.53
CA PHE A 59 -7.62 0.14 12.53
C PHE A 59 -7.50 -0.56 13.90
N LEU A 60 -6.31 -0.58 14.50
CA LEU A 60 -6.11 -1.19 15.83
C LEU A 60 -6.95 -0.50 16.91
N ILE A 61 -7.05 0.82 16.88
CA ILE A 61 -7.89 1.58 17.83
C ILE A 61 -9.38 1.27 17.58
N THR A 62 -9.77 1.15 16.31
CA THR A 62 -11.17 0.90 15.92
C THR A 62 -11.65 -0.50 16.33
N MET A 63 -10.73 -1.47 16.46
CA MET A 63 -11.04 -2.85 16.84
C MET A 63 -11.52 -3.03 18.30
N ASP A 64 -11.38 -2.01 19.15
CA ASP A 64 -11.95 -2.02 20.50
C ASP A 64 -12.97 -0.87 20.69
N PRO A 65 -14.22 -1.06 20.23
CA PRO A 65 -15.28 -0.07 20.41
C PRO A 65 -15.69 0.12 21.88
N HIS A 66 -15.41 -0.85 22.76
CA HIS A 66 -15.80 -0.76 24.16
C HIS A 66 -14.91 0.22 24.94
N SER A 67 -13.61 0.27 24.64
CA SER A 67 -12.69 1.23 25.28
C SER A 67 -12.73 2.62 24.64
N SER A 68 -12.96 2.72 23.32
CA SER A 68 -13.00 3.99 22.60
C SER A 68 -14.37 4.69 22.66
N GLY A 69 -15.45 3.95 22.84
CA GLY A 69 -16.82 4.47 22.81
C GLY A 69 -17.39 4.51 21.39
N ILE A 70 -18.70 4.24 21.27
CA ILE A 70 -19.41 4.04 20.00
C ILE A 70 -19.24 5.24 19.05
N THR A 71 -19.37 6.46 19.56
CA THR A 71 -19.19 7.68 18.76
C THR A 71 -17.78 7.75 18.16
N ILE A 72 -16.73 7.51 18.95
CA ILE A 72 -15.35 7.58 18.46
C ILE A 72 -15.09 6.46 17.45
N HIS A 73 -15.57 5.25 17.70
CA HIS A 73 -15.49 4.14 16.76
C HIS A 73 -16.10 4.48 15.40
N GLU A 74 -17.29 5.09 15.36
CA GLU A 74 -17.97 5.44 14.12
C GLU A 74 -17.24 6.54 13.32
N TRP A 75 -16.73 7.57 14.01
CA TRP A 75 -15.95 8.64 13.36
C TRP A 75 -14.58 8.14 12.87
N LEU A 76 -13.91 7.28 13.64
CA LEU A 76 -12.66 6.64 13.21
C LEU A 76 -12.89 5.70 12.03
N ALA A 77 -13.94 4.88 12.07
CA ALA A 77 -14.32 4.00 10.97
C ALA A 77 -14.62 4.81 9.70
N THR A 78 -15.35 5.92 9.81
CA THR A 78 -15.64 6.82 8.68
C THR A 78 -14.36 7.45 8.11
N SER A 79 -13.45 7.87 8.99
CA SER A 79 -12.14 8.41 8.58
C SER A 79 -11.28 7.34 7.90
N ALA A 80 -11.34 6.09 8.37
CA ALA A 80 -10.65 4.96 7.77
C ALA A 80 -11.16 4.63 6.36
N ILE A 81 -12.47 4.79 6.11
CA ILE A 81 -13.04 4.68 4.75
C ILE A 81 -12.39 5.71 3.83
N ALA A 82 -12.36 6.98 4.23
CA ALA A 82 -11.75 8.04 3.43
C ALA A 82 -10.26 7.78 3.18
N ALA A 83 -9.52 7.35 4.21
CA ALA A 83 -8.10 7.01 4.08
C ALA A 83 -7.86 5.82 3.14
N LEU A 84 -8.72 4.79 3.19
CA LEU A 84 -8.64 3.65 2.29
C LEU A 84 -8.91 4.06 0.84
N VAL A 85 -9.92 4.90 0.59
CA VAL A 85 -10.19 5.43 -0.76
C VAL A 85 -8.97 6.18 -1.30
N VAL A 86 -8.37 7.05 -0.49
CA VAL A 86 -7.13 7.76 -0.86
C VAL A 86 -5.99 6.78 -1.15
N HIS A 87 -5.80 5.77 -0.29
CA HIS A 87 -4.78 4.73 -0.50
C HIS A 87 -4.99 3.98 -1.83
N LEU A 88 -6.23 3.60 -2.14
CA LEU A 88 -6.60 2.89 -3.37
C LEU A 88 -6.36 3.76 -4.62
N LEU A 89 -6.74 5.04 -4.58
CA LEU A 89 -6.51 5.98 -5.68
C LEU A 89 -5.01 6.20 -5.92
N LEU A 90 -4.22 6.40 -4.86
CA LEU A 90 -2.76 6.54 -4.95
C LEU A 90 -2.07 5.26 -5.44
N SER A 91 -2.71 4.11 -5.24
CA SER A 91 -2.22 2.79 -5.65
C SER A 91 -2.94 2.23 -6.89
N TRP A 92 -3.70 3.05 -7.62
CA TRP A 92 -4.47 2.61 -8.78
C TRP A 92 -3.61 1.93 -9.86
N ASP A 93 -2.45 2.51 -10.18
CA ASP A 93 -1.52 1.91 -11.15
C ASP A 93 -1.04 0.53 -10.72
N TRP A 94 -0.85 0.32 -9.41
CA TRP A 94 -0.42 -0.95 -8.86
C TRP A 94 -1.56 -1.97 -8.95
N ILE A 95 -2.80 -1.58 -8.67
CA ILE A 95 -3.99 -2.44 -8.83
C ILE A 95 -4.11 -2.88 -10.29
N VAL A 96 -4.06 -1.95 -11.26
CA VAL A 96 -4.14 -2.31 -12.69
C VAL A 96 -3.00 -3.25 -13.10
N GLN A 97 -1.78 -3.01 -12.61
CA GLN A 97 -0.63 -3.88 -12.88
C GLN A 97 -0.78 -5.27 -12.25
N ILE A 98 -1.30 -5.36 -11.02
CA ILE A 98 -1.51 -6.63 -10.32
C ILE A 98 -2.60 -7.45 -11.03
N THR A 99 -3.70 -6.82 -11.45
CA THR A 99 -4.77 -7.46 -12.24
C THR A 99 -4.25 -7.97 -13.57
N ARG A 100 -3.41 -7.21 -14.29
CA ARG A 100 -2.82 -7.65 -15.56
C ARG A 100 -1.87 -8.83 -15.40
N ARG A 101 -1.10 -8.88 -14.31
CA ARG A 101 -0.17 -9.99 -14.01
C ARG A 101 -0.88 -11.31 -13.67
N PHE A 102 -2.16 -11.27 -13.32
CA PHE A 102 -2.99 -12.46 -13.07
C PHE A 102 -3.12 -13.38 -14.29
N VAL A 103 -2.99 -12.83 -15.50
CA VAL A 103 -3.07 -13.62 -16.76
C VAL A 103 -1.75 -14.35 -17.09
N GLY A 104 -0.70 -14.17 -16.27
CA GLY A 104 0.63 -14.76 -16.49
C GLY A 104 0.93 -16.03 -15.68
N ARG A 105 2.03 -16.72 -16.02
CA ARG A 105 2.60 -17.81 -15.20
C ARG A 105 3.33 -17.23 -13.98
N VAL A 106 2.61 -17.01 -12.89
CA VAL A 106 3.18 -16.61 -11.59
C VAL A 106 3.42 -17.80 -10.66
N ASN A 107 4.51 -17.72 -9.89
CA ASN A 107 4.91 -18.69 -8.86
C ASN A 107 3.79 -18.89 -7.81
N GLY A 108 3.70 -20.07 -7.18
CA GLY A 108 2.62 -20.44 -6.26
C GLY A 108 2.46 -19.49 -5.08
N LEU A 109 3.57 -19.06 -4.46
CA LEU A 109 3.55 -18.07 -3.37
C LEU A 109 3.00 -16.71 -3.82
N SER A 110 3.32 -16.26 -5.04
CA SER A 110 2.78 -15.01 -5.58
C SER A 110 1.27 -15.10 -5.83
N ARG A 111 0.73 -16.29 -6.12
CA ARG A 111 -0.71 -16.50 -6.25
C ARG A 111 -1.42 -16.44 -4.90
N ILE A 112 -0.83 -17.03 -3.86
CA ILE A 112 -1.40 -16.99 -2.50
C ILE A 112 -1.46 -15.54 -2.00
N ASN A 113 -0.35 -14.79 -2.12
CA ASN A 113 -0.34 -13.37 -1.73
C ASN A 113 -1.38 -12.58 -2.51
N TYR A 114 -1.50 -12.82 -3.82
CA TYR A 114 -2.50 -12.16 -4.64
C TYR A 114 -3.94 -12.46 -4.17
N ILE A 115 -4.27 -13.72 -3.92
CA ILE A 115 -5.60 -14.11 -3.41
C ILE A 115 -5.86 -13.46 -2.05
N LEU A 116 -4.86 -13.44 -1.18
CA LEU A 116 -4.96 -12.83 0.14
C LEU A 116 -5.20 -11.33 0.07
N ASP A 117 -4.51 -10.62 -0.83
CA ASP A 117 -4.71 -9.19 -1.07
C ASP A 117 -6.14 -8.90 -1.56
N TRP A 118 -6.69 -9.74 -2.44
CA TRP A 118 -8.08 -9.63 -2.88
C TRP A 118 -9.08 -9.93 -1.78
N LEU A 119 -8.82 -10.94 -0.95
CA LEU A 119 -9.68 -11.25 0.20
C LEU A 119 -9.71 -10.08 1.18
N LEU A 120 -8.55 -9.49 1.48
CA LEU A 120 -8.44 -8.28 2.31
C LEU A 120 -9.22 -7.10 1.70
N PHE A 121 -9.10 -6.90 0.39
CA PHE A 121 -9.81 -5.82 -0.28
C PHE A 121 -11.34 -6.00 -0.23
N ILE A 122 -11.82 -7.21 -0.53
CA ILE A 122 -13.25 -7.53 -0.54
C ILE A 122 -13.82 -7.44 0.88
N ASP A 123 -13.20 -8.12 1.84
CA ASP A 123 -13.66 -8.14 3.22
C ASP A 123 -13.57 -6.75 3.88
N GLY A 124 -12.49 -6.00 3.57
CA GLY A 124 -12.34 -4.59 3.95
C GLY A 124 -13.46 -3.70 3.40
N THR A 125 -13.96 -3.99 2.20
CA THR A 125 -15.12 -3.28 1.64
C THR A 125 -16.40 -3.67 2.39
N VAL A 126 -16.59 -4.96 2.70
CA VAL A 126 -17.78 -5.45 3.42
C VAL A 126 -17.86 -4.92 4.84
N ILE A 127 -16.76 -4.97 5.62
CA ILE A 127 -16.71 -4.44 6.99
C ILE A 127 -17.01 -2.93 7.01
N MET A 128 -16.50 -2.18 6.05
CA MET A 128 -16.74 -0.73 5.94
C MET A 128 -18.19 -0.40 5.58
N LEU A 129 -18.75 -1.07 4.56
CA LEU A 129 -20.14 -0.86 4.15
C LEU A 129 -21.12 -1.25 5.25
N SER A 130 -20.93 -2.42 5.85
CA SER A 130 -21.76 -2.89 6.96
C SER A 130 -21.65 -1.96 8.18
N GLY A 131 -20.44 -1.46 8.49
CA GLY A 131 -20.20 -0.48 9.56
C GLY A 131 -20.93 0.84 9.33
N PHE A 132 -20.88 1.36 8.10
CA PHE A 132 -21.63 2.55 7.71
C PHE A 132 -23.15 2.35 7.87
N MET A 133 -23.67 1.17 7.53
CA MET A 133 -25.10 0.87 7.62
C MET A 133 -25.62 0.65 9.05
N ILE A 134 -24.75 0.31 10.01
CA ILE A 134 -25.13 0.18 11.43
C ILE A 134 -24.88 1.45 12.25
N SER A 135 -24.32 2.50 11.65
CA SER A 135 -23.94 3.72 12.38
C SER A 135 -25.14 4.41 13.03
N GLU A 136 -25.03 4.66 14.34
CA GLU A 136 -26.06 5.28 15.17
C GLU A 136 -25.86 6.80 15.35
N SER A 137 -24.65 7.31 15.13
CA SER A 137 -24.32 8.74 15.26
C SER A 137 -24.13 9.45 13.93
N LEU A 138 -23.52 8.80 12.93
CA LEU A 138 -23.19 9.43 11.64
C LEU A 138 -24.41 9.56 10.73
N LEU A 139 -25.23 8.51 10.61
CA LEU A 139 -26.42 8.53 9.74
C LEU A 139 -27.48 9.54 10.21
N PRO A 140 -27.83 9.62 11.52
CA PRO A 140 -28.73 10.66 12.00
C PRO A 140 -28.15 12.07 11.86
N PHE A 141 -26.82 12.24 12.00
CA PHE A 141 -26.16 13.52 11.74
C PHE A 141 -26.33 13.97 10.28
N LEU A 142 -26.35 13.03 9.33
CA LEU A 142 -26.64 13.30 7.91
C LEU A 142 -28.15 13.42 7.61
N GLY A 143 -29.03 13.30 8.61
CA GLY A 143 -30.48 13.35 8.46
C GLY A 143 -31.09 12.07 7.87
N ILE A 144 -30.34 10.97 7.83
CA ILE A 144 -30.77 9.68 7.26
C ILE A 144 -31.17 8.74 8.40
N SER A 145 -32.43 8.32 8.44
CA SER A 145 -32.90 7.28 9.35
C SER A 145 -33.06 5.95 8.62
N LEU A 146 -32.13 5.01 8.83
CA LEU A 146 -32.27 3.64 8.32
C LEU A 146 -33.02 2.77 9.33
N PRO A 147 -33.93 1.89 8.87
CA PRO A 147 -34.49 0.87 9.73
C PRO A 147 -33.37 -0.05 10.22
N ARG A 148 -33.43 -0.41 11.51
CA ARG A 148 -32.45 -1.32 12.13
C ARG A 148 -32.65 -2.72 11.56
N ASN A 149 -31.93 -3.04 10.48
CA ASN A 149 -31.99 -4.34 9.84
C ASN A 149 -31.04 -5.31 10.58
N PHE A 150 -31.55 -6.49 10.93
CA PHE A 150 -30.83 -7.48 11.76
C PHE A 150 -29.62 -8.14 11.07
N VAL A 151 -29.43 -7.91 9.77
CA VAL A 151 -28.39 -8.58 8.95
C VAL A 151 -27.04 -7.85 9.00
N TRP A 152 -27.03 -6.52 9.14
CA TRP A 152 -25.79 -5.74 9.03
C TRP A 152 -24.86 -5.92 10.21
N ARG A 153 -25.40 -6.07 11.42
CA ARG A 153 -24.59 -6.19 12.64
C ARG A 153 -23.83 -7.52 12.70
N PRO A 154 -24.47 -8.69 12.50
CA PRO A 154 -23.75 -9.95 12.41
C PRO A 154 -22.77 -10.00 11.23
N LEU A 155 -23.12 -9.40 10.09
CA LEU A 155 -22.22 -9.33 8.93
C LEU A 155 -20.99 -8.49 9.23
N HIS A 156 -21.16 -7.34 9.90
CA HIS A 156 -20.06 -6.49 10.34
C HIS A 156 -19.15 -7.23 11.32
N ASP A 157 -19.72 -7.88 12.34
CA ASP A 157 -18.95 -8.63 13.34
C ASP A 157 -18.17 -9.80 12.70
N LEU A 158 -18.80 -10.52 11.76
CA LEU A 158 -18.16 -11.61 11.03
C LEU A 158 -17.00 -11.10 10.18
N SER A 159 -17.23 -10.05 9.38
CA SER A 159 -16.19 -9.45 8.54
C SER A 159 -15.09 -8.80 9.37
N ALA A 160 -15.39 -8.20 10.53
CA ALA A 160 -14.36 -7.66 11.43
C ALA A 160 -13.39 -8.73 11.92
N ASN A 161 -13.92 -9.88 12.35
CA ASN A 161 -13.11 -11.01 12.78
C ASN A 161 -12.32 -11.63 11.62
N LEU A 162 -12.94 -11.77 10.45
CA LEU A 162 -12.28 -12.28 9.26
C LEU A 162 -11.15 -11.36 8.81
N PHE A 163 -11.38 -10.05 8.80
CA PHE A 163 -10.40 -9.05 8.39
C PHE A 163 -9.17 -9.09 9.28
N LEU A 164 -9.38 -9.20 10.60
CA LEU A 164 -8.28 -9.33 11.56
C LEU A 164 -7.42 -10.57 11.29
N LEU A 165 -8.06 -11.72 10.99
CA LEU A 165 -7.35 -12.96 10.64
C LEU A 165 -6.58 -12.83 9.32
N LEU A 166 -7.21 -12.30 8.27
CA LEU A 166 -6.60 -12.10 6.96
C LEU A 166 -5.42 -11.13 7.05
N LEU A 167 -5.56 -10.05 7.82
CA LEU A 167 -4.51 -9.04 8.01
C LEU A 167 -3.34 -9.62 8.79
N GLY A 168 -3.61 -10.44 9.81
CA GLY A 168 -2.58 -11.18 10.54
C GLY A 168 -1.79 -12.12 9.63
N LEU A 169 -2.48 -12.90 8.80
CA LEU A 169 -1.85 -13.80 7.82
C LEU A 169 -1.01 -13.02 6.80
N HIS A 170 -1.55 -11.93 6.26
CA HIS A 170 -0.84 -11.07 5.30
C HIS A 170 0.43 -10.50 5.93
N THR A 171 0.33 -9.95 7.13
CA THR A 171 1.48 -9.42 7.87
C THR A 171 2.53 -10.49 8.14
N ALA A 172 2.13 -11.70 8.52
CA ALA A 172 3.04 -12.81 8.78
C ALA A 172 3.79 -13.25 7.52
N LEU A 173 3.12 -13.35 6.37
CA LEU A 173 3.75 -13.68 5.08
C LEU A 173 4.77 -12.62 4.65
N HIS A 174 4.54 -11.37 5.01
CA HIS A 174 5.40 -10.24 4.68
C HIS A 174 6.43 -9.88 5.77
N TRP A 175 6.50 -10.64 6.86
CA TRP A 175 7.31 -10.33 8.04
C TRP A 175 8.79 -10.05 7.74
N GLY A 176 9.42 -10.86 6.86
CA GLY A 176 10.82 -10.67 6.48
C GLY A 176 11.08 -9.30 5.84
N TRP A 177 10.20 -8.87 4.94
CA TRP A 177 10.29 -7.55 4.30
C TRP A 177 10.07 -6.41 5.30
N ILE A 178 9.12 -6.58 6.24
CA ILE A 178 8.84 -5.58 7.29
C ILE A 178 10.09 -5.36 8.15
N VAL A 179 10.74 -6.43 8.60
CA VAL A 179 11.97 -6.36 9.42
C VAL A 179 13.10 -5.66 8.64
N ASP A 180 13.26 -5.97 7.35
CA ASP A 180 14.28 -5.34 6.51
C ASP A 180 13.99 -3.85 6.26
N ALA A 181 12.73 -3.50 6.02
CA ALA A 181 12.29 -2.11 5.90
C ALA A 181 12.55 -1.34 7.20
N PHE A 182 12.23 -1.92 8.35
CA PHE A 182 12.45 -1.31 9.66
C PHE A 182 13.95 -1.06 9.92
N LYS A 183 14.81 -2.05 9.64
CA LYS A 183 16.27 -1.89 9.75
C LYS A 183 16.78 -0.75 8.88
N ARG A 184 16.28 -0.64 7.65
CA ARG A 184 16.76 0.34 6.67
C ARG A 184 16.27 1.76 6.96
N TYR A 185 15.01 1.92 7.35
CA TYR A 185 14.37 3.23 7.46
C TYR A 185 14.32 3.79 8.88
N VAL A 186 14.41 2.93 9.91
CA VAL A 186 14.37 3.36 11.31
C VAL A 186 15.73 3.18 11.97
N PHE A 187 16.31 1.98 11.91
CA PHE A 187 17.53 1.69 12.66
C PHE A 187 18.78 2.38 12.09
N GLN A 188 19.02 2.30 10.78
CA GLN A 188 20.18 2.92 10.14
C GLN A 188 20.28 4.46 10.32
N PRO A 189 19.21 5.27 10.15
CA PRO A 189 19.31 6.71 10.37
C PRO A 189 19.49 7.08 11.85
N ILE A 190 18.82 6.37 12.78
CA ILE A 190 18.99 6.62 14.23
C ILE A 190 20.41 6.27 14.67
N ALA A 191 20.95 5.12 14.22
CA ALA A 191 22.33 4.75 14.51
C ALA A 191 23.31 5.82 14.01
N LYS A 192 23.14 6.31 12.78
CA LYS A 192 24.00 7.37 12.22
C LYS A 192 23.94 8.67 13.03
N LEU A 193 22.79 9.02 13.58
CA LEU A 193 22.65 10.19 14.45
C LEU A 193 23.48 10.02 15.74
N PHE A 194 23.39 8.86 16.39
CA PHE A 194 24.16 8.55 17.60
C PHE A 194 25.68 8.45 17.36
N TRP A 195 26.12 8.00 16.19
CA TRP A 195 27.55 7.95 15.86
C TRP A 195 28.12 9.32 15.51
N ALA A 196 27.34 10.20 14.89
CA ALA A 196 27.77 11.56 14.53
C ALA A 196 28.01 12.47 15.74
N ASP A 197 27.26 12.30 16.83
CA ASP A 197 27.51 13.06 18.07
C ASP A 197 28.74 12.54 18.82
N ARG A 198 28.98 11.21 18.80
CA ARG A 198 30.14 10.62 19.48
C ARG A 198 31.48 11.02 18.84
N GLU A 199 31.52 11.30 17.54
CA GLU A 199 32.72 11.77 16.83
C GLU A 199 33.04 13.23 17.15
N LYS A 200 32.03 14.06 17.46
CA LYS A 200 32.21 15.45 17.90
C LYS A 200 32.78 15.53 19.32
N ASP A 201 32.32 14.66 20.22
CA ASP A 201 32.82 14.62 21.61
C ASP A 201 34.28 14.12 21.70
N LEU A 202 34.74 13.35 20.72
CA LEU A 202 36.12 12.85 20.66
C LEU A 202 37.10 13.82 19.98
N THR A 203 36.59 14.85 19.31
CA THR A 203 37.37 15.82 18.54
C THR A 203 37.34 17.24 19.11
N ALA A 204 36.61 17.45 20.21
CA ALA A 204 36.58 18.67 21.03
C ALA A 204 37.47 18.54 22.27
#